data_AF-A0A7L4QJW5-F1
#
_entry.id   AF-A0A7L4QJW5-F1
#
_cell.length_a   1.000
_cell.length_b   1.000
_cell.length_c   1.000
_cell.angle_alpha   90.00
_cell.angle_beta   90.00
_cell.angle_gamma   90.00
#
_symmetry.space_group_name_H-M   'P 1'
#
loop_
_entity.id
_entity.type
_entity.pdbx_description
1 polymer ?
#
loop_
_entity_poly.entity_id
_entity_poly.type
_entity_poly.pdbx_seq_one_letter_code
_entity_poly.pdbx_strand_id
1 'polypeptide(L)'
;MPTLILEKLLKMAGVINLRKSNKGGNPGRGGPNKKARGPKVDNRQPKAPMLNMRRLGDFRYDIREVVARSQMDEAAGPSFIAQVIAKASRISIRDAKKYVRDFEQRGECTKNVSEDICGLLDRYTKYR
;
A
#
# COMPACT_ATOMS: atom_id res chain seq x y z
N MET A 1 27.10 10.13 -29.47
CA MET A 1 27.36 9.20 -28.35
C MET A 1 27.16 9.91 -27.02
N PRO A 2 25.95 9.91 -26.41
CA PRO A 2 25.76 10.52 -25.10
C PRO A 2 25.67 9.43 -24.00
N THR A 3 26.75 9.32 -23.26
CA THR A 3 26.97 8.55 -22.04
C THR A 3 26.39 9.27 -20.82
N LEU A 4 25.06 9.35 -20.63
CA LEU A 4 24.50 10.04 -19.44
C LEU A 4 23.16 9.45 -18.92
N ILE A 5 22.94 8.14 -19.00
CA ILE A 5 21.72 7.53 -18.45
C ILE A 5 22.02 6.48 -17.36
N LEU A 6 23.25 5.98 -17.26
CA LEU A 6 23.54 4.83 -16.38
C LEU A 6 23.99 5.19 -14.94
N GLU A 7 24.40 6.43 -14.65
CA GLU A 7 24.85 6.79 -13.28
C GLU A 7 23.73 7.24 -12.33
N LYS A 8 22.51 7.48 -12.83
CA LYS A 8 21.36 7.82 -11.96
C LYS A 8 20.64 6.61 -11.38
N LEU A 9 20.92 5.40 -11.87
CA LEU A 9 20.19 4.20 -11.44
C LEU A 9 20.77 3.48 -10.21
N LEU A 10 21.94 3.90 -9.70
CA LEU A 10 22.62 3.21 -8.58
C LEU A 10 22.54 3.93 -7.23
N LYS A 11 21.70 4.97 -7.09
CA LYS A 11 21.52 5.73 -5.83
C LYS A 11 20.19 5.52 -5.09
N MET A 12 19.35 4.58 -5.54
CA MET A 12 18.05 4.31 -4.89
C MET A 12 17.89 2.90 -4.27
N ALA A 13 18.96 2.11 -4.20
CA ALA A 13 18.97 0.82 -3.51
C ALA A 13 19.85 0.90 -2.26
N GLY A 14 19.34 1.50 -1.18
CA GLY A 14 20.18 1.72 -0.01
C GLY A 14 19.48 2.19 1.26
N VAL A 15 18.39 1.53 1.68
CA VAL A 15 17.93 1.60 3.09
C VAL A 15 17.34 0.24 3.51
N ILE A 16 18.21 -0.75 3.72
CA ILE A 16 17.86 -1.96 4.46
C ILE A 16 18.05 -1.65 5.95
N ASN A 17 16.94 -1.60 6.66
CA ASN A 17 16.84 -1.29 8.08
C ASN A 17 17.34 -2.49 8.91
N LEU A 18 18.64 -2.56 9.19
CA LEU A 18 19.21 -3.55 10.11
C LEU A 18 19.18 -3.01 11.55
N ARG A 19 18.06 -3.23 12.24
CA ARG A 19 17.93 -2.89 13.66
C ARG A 19 18.58 -3.98 14.52
N LYS A 20 19.83 -3.77 14.92
CA LYS A 20 20.55 -4.59 15.92
C LYS A 20 19.93 -4.34 17.30
N SER A 21 19.30 -5.34 17.89
CA SER A 21 18.86 -5.33 19.30
C SER A 21 20.02 -5.76 20.20
N ASN A 22 20.55 -4.86 21.02
CA ASN A 22 21.51 -5.21 22.07
C ASN A 22 20.75 -5.42 23.39
N LYS A 23 20.86 -6.63 23.97
CA LYS A 23 20.43 -6.93 25.34
C LYS A 23 21.54 -6.49 26.30
N GLY A 24 21.21 -5.76 27.36
CA GLY A 24 22.10 -5.61 28.51
C GLY A 24 21.63 -4.57 29.53
N GLY A 25 21.35 -5.03 30.76
CA GLY A 25 21.50 -4.21 31.97
C GLY A 25 20.22 -3.81 32.72
N ASN A 26 19.94 -4.52 33.81
CA ASN A 26 19.19 -4.08 35.00
C ASN A 26 20.20 -4.19 36.19
N PRO A 27 20.04 -3.60 37.40
CA PRO A 27 19.06 -2.63 37.92
C PRO A 27 19.69 -1.40 38.61
N GLY A 28 18.92 -0.33 38.86
CA GLY A 28 19.39 0.82 39.64
C GLY A 28 18.27 1.66 40.25
N ARG A 29 18.23 1.67 41.58
CA ARG A 29 17.36 2.47 42.47
C ARG A 29 17.47 3.98 42.21
N GLY A 30 16.36 4.73 42.32
CA GLY A 30 16.41 6.15 42.70
C GLY A 30 15.34 7.09 42.11
N GLY A 31 14.39 7.51 42.95
CA GLY A 31 13.80 8.87 42.94
C GLY A 31 12.44 9.08 42.22
N PRO A 32 11.44 9.72 42.87
CA PRO A 32 10.18 10.08 42.23
C PRO A 32 10.36 11.40 41.46
N ASN A 33 10.87 11.33 40.23
CA ASN A 33 10.94 12.51 39.38
C ASN A 33 9.66 12.59 38.52
N LYS A 34 8.78 13.54 38.85
CA LYS A 34 7.61 13.95 38.07
C LYS A 34 8.07 14.49 36.71
N LYS A 35 8.38 13.60 35.76
CA LYS A 35 8.69 14.01 34.38
C LYS A 35 7.40 14.20 33.61
N ALA A 36 7.22 15.44 33.14
CA ALA A 36 6.19 15.87 32.21
C ALA A 36 5.97 14.82 31.12
N ARG A 37 4.72 14.36 30.98
CA ARG A 37 4.29 13.57 29.83
C ARG A 37 4.39 14.50 28.63
N GLY A 38 5.46 14.35 27.84
CA GLY A 38 5.58 15.03 26.55
C GLY A 38 4.34 14.77 25.70
N PRO A 39 4.03 15.64 24.71
CA PRO A 39 2.84 15.49 23.89
C PRO A 39 2.82 14.09 23.30
N LYS A 40 1.78 13.32 23.66
CA LYS A 40 1.51 12.01 23.06
C LYS A 40 1.29 12.28 21.58
N VAL A 41 2.29 12.00 20.75
CA VAL A 41 2.13 11.99 19.30
C VAL A 41 1.03 10.96 19.06
N ASP A 42 -0.16 11.44 18.71
CA ASP A 42 -1.28 10.56 18.43
C ASP A 42 -0.99 9.86 17.10
N ASN A 43 -0.27 8.75 17.19
CA ASN A 43 0.12 7.93 16.05
C ASN A 43 -1.08 7.14 15.47
N ARG A 44 -2.32 7.48 15.88
CA ARG A 44 -3.53 6.96 15.28
C ARG A 44 -3.57 7.45 13.84
N GLN A 45 -3.45 6.49 12.92
CA GLN A 45 -3.74 6.74 11.52
C GLN A 45 -5.14 7.36 11.42
N PRO A 46 -5.32 8.45 10.64
CA PRO A 46 -6.62 9.06 10.45
C PRO A 46 -7.59 8.01 9.93
N LYS A 47 -8.85 8.08 10.39
CA LYS A 47 -9.89 7.14 9.97
C LYS A 47 -10.06 7.24 8.46
N ALA A 48 -9.58 6.23 7.74
CA ALA A 48 -9.58 6.20 6.29
C ALA A 48 -10.50 5.05 5.81
N PRO A 49 -11.20 5.23 4.69
CA PRO A 49 -11.88 4.11 4.04
C PRO A 49 -10.84 3.09 3.58
N MET A 50 -10.95 1.86 4.07
CA MET A 50 -10.05 0.74 3.75
C MET A 50 -10.85 -0.44 3.21
N LEU A 51 -10.16 -1.39 2.58
CA LEU A 51 -10.77 -2.63 2.13
C LEU A 51 -11.25 -3.47 3.33
N ASN A 52 -12.46 -4.02 3.22
CA ASN A 52 -13.00 -4.91 4.24
C ASN A 52 -12.29 -6.27 4.22
N MET A 53 -11.39 -6.49 5.19
CA MET A 53 -10.57 -7.72 5.26
C MET A 53 -11.38 -9.01 5.43
N ARG A 54 -12.60 -8.94 5.97
CA ARG A 54 -13.49 -10.12 6.08
C ARG A 54 -14.01 -10.57 4.72
N ARG A 55 -14.04 -9.67 3.73
CA ARG A 55 -14.51 -9.91 2.36
C ARG A 55 -13.35 -9.91 1.35
N LEU A 56 -12.12 -10.10 1.82
CA LEU A 56 -10.93 -10.11 0.96
C LEU A 56 -10.96 -11.26 -0.06
N GLY A 57 -11.52 -12.41 0.33
CA GLY A 57 -11.71 -13.56 -0.58
C GLY A 57 -12.60 -13.20 -1.76
N ASP A 58 -13.81 -12.71 -1.47
CA ASP A 58 -14.78 -12.23 -2.46
C ASP A 58 -14.16 -11.16 -3.37
N PHE A 59 -13.51 -10.14 -2.77
CA PHE A 59 -12.86 -9.08 -3.54
C PHE A 59 -11.78 -9.61 -4.48
N ARG A 60 -10.97 -10.58 -4.03
CA ARG A 60 -9.91 -11.19 -4.84
C ARG A 60 -10.49 -11.98 -6.01
N TYR A 61 -11.64 -12.62 -5.83
CA TYR A 61 -12.32 -13.32 -6.92
C TYR A 61 -12.86 -12.32 -7.95
N ASP A 62 -13.63 -11.32 -7.50
CA ASP A 62 -14.26 -10.33 -8.37
C ASP A 62 -13.22 -9.55 -9.20
N ILE A 63 -12.12 -9.09 -8.57
CA ILE A 63 -11.08 -8.35 -9.30
C ILE A 63 -10.33 -9.22 -10.31
N ARG A 64 -10.14 -10.52 -10.00
CA ARG A 64 -9.55 -11.47 -10.96
C ARG A 64 -10.45 -11.68 -12.15
N GLU A 65 -11.75 -11.77 -11.93
CA GLU A 65 -12.71 -11.93 -13.00
C GLU A 65 -12.75 -10.71 -13.92
N VAL A 66 -12.74 -9.49 -13.36
CA VAL A 66 -12.66 -8.25 -14.14
C VAL A 66 -11.37 -8.19 -14.98
N VAL A 67 -10.22 -8.53 -14.38
CA VAL A 67 -8.94 -8.55 -15.08
C VAL A 67 -8.87 -9.67 -16.13
N ALA A 68 -9.41 -10.85 -15.86
CA ALA A 68 -9.44 -11.97 -16.81
C ALA A 68 -10.35 -11.71 -18.02
N ARG A 69 -11.43 -10.94 -17.83
CA ARG A 69 -12.29 -10.47 -18.93
C ARG A 69 -11.64 -9.37 -19.78
N SER A 70 -10.62 -8.72 -19.23
CA SER A 70 -9.87 -7.68 -19.94
C SER A 70 -8.72 -8.29 -20.74
N GLN A 71 -8.39 -7.68 -21.89
CA GLN A 71 -7.17 -8.01 -22.64
C GLN A 71 -5.90 -7.45 -21.96
N MET A 72 -5.83 -7.48 -20.63
CA MET A 72 -4.60 -7.15 -19.92
C MET A 72 -3.56 -8.24 -20.16
N ASP A 73 -2.29 -7.84 -20.17
CA ASP A 73 -1.17 -8.76 -20.24
C ASP A 73 -1.23 -9.75 -19.07
N GLU A 74 -1.21 -11.04 -19.40
CA GLU A 74 -1.40 -12.16 -18.47
C GLU A 74 -0.29 -12.19 -17.40
N ALA A 75 0.89 -11.67 -17.72
CA ALA A 75 2.00 -11.52 -16.78
C ALA A 75 1.81 -10.35 -15.80
N ALA A 76 1.19 -9.25 -16.24
CA ALA A 76 1.03 -8.03 -15.45
C ALA A 76 -0.18 -8.08 -14.51
N GLY A 77 -1.24 -8.79 -14.89
CA GLY A 77 -2.50 -8.89 -14.14
C GLY A 77 -2.35 -9.29 -12.66
N PRO A 78 -1.65 -10.40 -12.33
CA PRO A 78 -1.48 -10.84 -10.94
C PRO A 78 -0.72 -9.81 -10.08
N SER A 79 0.31 -9.18 -10.65
CA SER A 79 1.11 -8.14 -9.98
C SER A 79 0.27 -6.90 -9.71
N PHE A 80 -0.52 -6.47 -10.69
CA PHE A 80 -1.45 -5.36 -10.55
C PHE A 80 -2.49 -5.61 -9.45
N ILE A 81 -3.13 -6.78 -9.45
CA ILE A 81 -4.11 -7.17 -8.43
C ILE A 81 -3.47 -7.14 -7.02
N ALA A 82 -2.26 -7.68 -6.89
CA ALA A 82 -1.54 -7.68 -5.61
C ALA A 82 -1.29 -6.25 -5.11
N GLN A 83 -0.90 -5.33 -6.00
CA GLN A 83 -0.65 -3.93 -5.64
C GLN A 83 -1.94 -3.18 -5.27
N VAL A 84 -3.05 -3.42 -6.00
CA VAL A 84 -4.36 -2.86 -5.65
C VAL A 84 -4.79 -3.33 -4.26
N ILE A 85 -4.72 -4.64 -3.99
CA ILE A 85 -5.04 -5.20 -2.67
C ILE A 85 -4.14 -4.61 -1.60
N ALA A 86 -2.83 -4.51 -1.83
CA ALA A 86 -1.89 -3.96 -0.87
C ALA A 86 -2.21 -2.50 -0.51
N LYS A 87 -2.49 -1.65 -1.51
CA LYS A 87 -2.84 -0.24 -1.28
C LYS A 87 -4.20 -0.11 -0.59
N ALA A 88 -5.20 -0.85 -1.02
CA ALA A 88 -6.56 -0.80 -0.47
C ALA A 88 -6.64 -1.32 0.97
N SER A 89 -5.80 -2.31 1.32
CA SER A 89 -5.79 -2.94 2.66
C SER A 89 -4.85 -2.27 3.65
N ARG A 90 -3.77 -1.61 3.21
CA ARG A 90 -2.74 -1.02 4.09
C ARG A 90 -2.78 0.50 4.17
N ILE A 91 -3.20 1.18 3.09
CA ILE A 91 -3.14 2.64 2.98
C ILE A 91 -4.54 3.21 2.97
N SER A 92 -5.23 3.17 1.83
CA SER A 92 -6.61 3.65 1.69
C SER A 92 -7.23 3.19 0.36
N ILE A 93 -8.56 3.21 0.30
CA ILE A 93 -9.31 3.00 -0.94
C ILE A 93 -9.02 4.11 -1.96
N ARG A 94 -8.82 5.35 -1.50
CA ARG A 94 -8.49 6.48 -2.36
C ARG A 94 -7.16 6.26 -3.10
N ASP A 95 -6.14 5.78 -2.40
CA ASP A 95 -4.83 5.48 -2.98
C ASP A 95 -4.87 4.28 -3.92
N ALA A 96 -5.71 3.29 -3.62
CA ALA A 96 -5.95 2.17 -4.53
C ALA A 96 -6.60 2.66 -5.84
N LYS A 97 -7.64 3.49 -5.77
CA LYS A 97 -8.26 4.09 -6.95
C LYS A 97 -7.29 4.95 -7.75
N LYS A 98 -6.47 5.75 -7.07
CA LYS A 98 -5.43 6.54 -7.72
C LYS A 98 -4.48 5.65 -8.51
N TYR A 99 -4.00 4.56 -7.91
CA TYR A 99 -3.13 3.60 -8.61
C TYR A 99 -3.81 2.98 -9.84
N VAL A 100 -5.09 2.63 -9.76
CA VAL A 100 -5.85 2.10 -10.92
C VAL A 100 -5.95 3.15 -12.04
N ARG A 101 -6.21 4.42 -11.70
CA ARG A 101 -6.25 5.52 -12.67
C ARG A 101 -4.88 5.84 -13.27
N ASP A 102 -3.82 5.77 -12.46
CA ASP A 102 -2.44 5.94 -12.95
C ASP A 102 -2.09 4.81 -13.94
N PHE A 103 -2.61 3.59 -13.72
CA PHE A 103 -2.43 2.43 -14.61
C PHE A 103 -3.18 2.61 -15.94
N GLU A 104 -4.40 3.15 -15.88
CA GLU A 104 -5.19 3.54 -17.07
C GLU A 104 -4.47 4.62 -17.90
N GLN A 105 -3.93 5.66 -17.25
CA GLN A 105 -3.22 6.75 -17.93
C GLN A 105 -1.94 6.28 -18.65
N ARG A 106 -1.34 5.18 -18.20
CA ARG A 106 -0.18 4.56 -18.86
C ARG A 106 -0.58 3.72 -20.08
N GLY A 107 -1.87 3.50 -20.31
CA GLY A 107 -2.38 2.63 -21.36
C GLY A 107 -2.26 1.14 -21.04
N GLU A 108 -1.98 0.78 -19.78
CA GLU A 108 -1.81 -0.61 -19.35
C GLU A 108 -3.16 -1.29 -19.07
N CYS A 109 -4.26 -0.52 -18.96
CA CYS A 109 -5.63 -1.05 -18.90
C CYS A 109 -6.63 -0.12 -19.61
N THR A 110 -7.78 -0.68 -20.00
CA THR A 110 -8.87 0.08 -20.63
C THR A 110 -9.70 0.82 -19.58
N LYS A 111 -10.34 1.92 -19.99
CA LYS A 111 -11.19 2.74 -19.11
C LYS A 111 -12.35 1.97 -18.49
N ASN A 112 -12.96 1.04 -19.23
CA ASN A 112 -14.06 0.22 -18.68
C ASN A 112 -13.58 -0.63 -17.50
N VAL A 113 -12.40 -1.24 -17.63
CA VAL A 113 -11.80 -2.08 -16.59
C VAL A 113 -11.42 -1.24 -15.38
N SER A 114 -10.86 -0.04 -15.58
CA SER A 114 -10.51 0.86 -14.49
C SER A 114 -11.74 1.33 -13.71
N GLU A 115 -12.85 1.60 -14.39
CA GLU A 115 -14.14 1.96 -13.79
C GLU A 115 -14.75 0.80 -13.00
N ASP A 116 -14.74 -0.42 -13.55
CA ASP A 116 -15.20 -1.63 -12.87
C ASP A 116 -14.42 -1.90 -11.58
N ILE A 117 -13.09 -1.80 -11.63
CA ILE A 117 -12.25 -1.97 -10.44
C ILE A 117 -12.52 -0.87 -9.40
N CYS A 118 -12.72 0.38 -9.84
CA CYS A 118 -13.08 1.47 -8.94
C CYS A 118 -14.42 1.22 -8.25
N GLY A 119 -15.42 0.68 -8.97
CA GLY A 119 -16.71 0.30 -8.41
C GLY A 119 -16.63 -0.87 -7.43
N LEU A 120 -15.77 -1.86 -7.71
CA LEU A 120 -15.48 -2.94 -6.75
C LEU A 120 -14.84 -2.38 -5.47
N LEU A 121 -13.87 -1.49 -5.58
CA LEU A 121 -13.23 -0.88 -4.42
C LEU A 121 -14.27 -0.17 -3.52
N ASP A 122 -15.22 0.56 -4.09
CA ASP A 122 -16.31 1.18 -3.32
C ASP A 122 -17.22 0.17 -2.63
N ARG A 123 -17.63 -0.89 -3.35
CA ARG A 123 -18.52 -1.94 -2.82
C ARG A 123 -17.92 -2.70 -1.63
N TYR A 124 -16.61 -2.86 -1.61
CA TYR A 124 -15.87 -3.58 -0.57
C TYR A 124 -15.21 -2.65 0.46
N THR A 125 -15.52 -1.35 0.43
CA THR A 125 -15.00 -0.37 1.39
C THR A 125 -15.64 -0.52 2.78
N LYS A 126 -14.84 -0.29 3.82
CA LYS A 126 -15.29 -0.11 5.21
C LYS A 126 -14.48 1.00 5.89
N TYR A 127 -15.15 1.85 6.65
CA TYR A 127 -14.47 2.84 7.49
C TYR A 127 -13.77 2.14 8.67
N ARG A 128 -12.51 2.50 8.90
CA ARG A 128 -11.68 2.01 10.00
C ARG A 128 -11.16 3.17 10.83
#